data_AF-A0A8H6HD35-F1
#
_entry.id   AF-A0A8H6HD35-F1
#
_cell.length_a   1.000
_cell.length_b   1.000
_cell.length_c   1.000
_cell.angle_alpha   90.00
_cell.angle_beta   90.00
_cell.angle_gamma   90.00
#
_symmetry.space_group_name_H-M   'P 1'
#
loop_
_entity.id
_entity.type
_entity.pdbx_description
1 polymer ?
#
loop_
_entity_poly.entity_id
_entity_poly.type
_entity_poly.pdbx_seq_one_letter_code
_entity_poly.pdbx_strand_id
1 'polypeptide(L)'
;MVSHQELSAQQVISYLMDLEDHFASHRFRNLYWTSFERYRAGDQEDEVGVRVDGVTGGLVLRSDQTADYLLRGKQLEAISLWDFVAQVDKIANLSVPNSRGGEGTDEEEMDWSDCGTSTRATAIEELLLDTHRFRPRSEFQDTHLEARTHFLRIRLPTKRYIPVPIGPAIPRRDTTDPAVNERYSRLMLILFKPWRNVADLRTQGQSWIEAFDEFVKTCDPFSKSRMDNMQVLHECKDSRDDH
;
A
#
# COMPACT_ATOMS: atom_id res chain seq x y z
N MET A 1 -21.96 -40.58 14.32
CA MET A 1 -21.96 -40.47 12.85
C MET A 1 -20.79 -39.59 12.46
N VAL A 2 -19.70 -40.18 11.97
CA VAL A 2 -18.61 -39.43 11.35
C VAL A 2 -19.07 -39.17 9.91
N SER A 3 -19.23 -37.90 9.55
CA SER A 3 -19.56 -37.51 8.18
C SER A 3 -18.42 -37.96 7.26
N HIS A 4 -18.71 -38.83 6.28
CA HIS A 4 -17.78 -39.11 5.20
C HIS A 4 -17.55 -37.83 4.43
N GLN A 5 -16.36 -37.24 4.60
CA GLN A 5 -15.95 -36.05 3.88
C GLN A 5 -15.32 -36.51 2.58
N GLU A 6 -16.03 -36.31 1.46
CA GLU A 6 -15.47 -36.60 0.14
C GLU A 6 -14.43 -35.54 -0.20
N LEU A 7 -13.18 -35.95 -0.37
CA LEU A 7 -12.08 -35.09 -0.82
C LEU A 7 -11.98 -35.17 -2.34
N SER A 8 -11.74 -34.03 -2.99
CA SER A 8 -11.53 -34.03 -4.43
C SER A 8 -10.24 -34.78 -4.78
N ALA A 9 -10.21 -35.43 -5.94
CA ALA A 9 -9.01 -36.10 -6.42
C ALA A 9 -7.80 -35.14 -6.51
N GLN A 10 -8.04 -33.84 -6.76
CA GLN A 10 -6.99 -32.83 -6.79
C GLN A 10 -6.39 -32.59 -5.40
N GLN A 11 -7.22 -32.55 -4.36
CA GLN A 11 -6.76 -32.39 -2.97
C GLN A 11 -5.93 -33.60 -2.50
N VAL A 12 -6.39 -34.82 -2.84
CA VAL A 12 -5.66 -36.06 -2.53
C VAL A 12 -4.31 -36.10 -3.24
N ILE A 13 -4.28 -35.72 -4.52
CA ILE A 13 -3.05 -35.70 -5.32
C ILE A 13 -2.08 -34.61 -4.83
N SER A 14 -2.58 -33.42 -4.47
CA SER A 14 -1.74 -32.33 -3.90
C SER A 14 -1.06 -32.79 -2.62
N TYR A 15 -1.81 -33.42 -1.72
CA TYR A 15 -1.29 -33.97 -0.48
C TYR A 15 -0.25 -35.07 -0.71
N LEU A 16 -0.50 -36.00 -1.66
CA LEU A 16 0.43 -37.10 -1.97
C LEU A 16 1.71 -36.63 -2.66
N MET A 17 1.65 -35.53 -3.41
CA MET A 17 2.82 -34.94 -4.08
C MET A 17 3.55 -33.92 -3.21
N ASP A 18 3.15 -33.76 -1.94
CA ASP A 18 3.68 -32.74 -1.02
C ASP A 18 3.61 -31.33 -1.61
N LEU A 19 2.61 -31.08 -2.45
CA LEU A 19 2.32 -29.76 -3.00
C LEU A 19 1.53 -28.98 -1.95
N GLU A 20 2.04 -27.81 -1.59
CA GLU A 20 1.37 -26.89 -0.67
C GLU A 20 -0.05 -26.56 -1.14
N ASP A 21 -0.98 -26.44 -0.20
CA ASP A 21 -2.40 -26.12 -0.47
C ASP A 21 -2.61 -24.64 -0.85
N HIS A 22 -1.53 -23.86 -1.02
CA HIS A 22 -1.60 -22.43 -1.28
C HIS A 22 -0.52 -21.95 -2.25
N PHE A 23 -0.90 -21.76 -3.51
CA PHE A 23 -0.09 -21.09 -4.52
C PHE A 23 -0.60 -19.67 -4.74
N ALA A 24 0.09 -18.67 -4.19
CA ALA A 24 -0.15 -17.27 -4.50
C ALA A 24 1.02 -16.70 -5.30
N SER A 25 0.77 -16.39 -6.58
CA SER A 25 1.76 -15.74 -7.45
C SER A 25 2.08 -14.30 -7.02
N HIS A 26 1.19 -13.69 -6.23
CA HIS A 26 1.29 -12.30 -5.81
C HIS A 26 1.07 -12.17 -4.31
N ARG A 27 1.70 -11.17 -3.71
CA ARG A 27 1.48 -10.79 -2.32
C ARG A 27 0.54 -9.60 -2.26
N PHE A 28 -0.33 -9.57 -1.26
CA PHE A 28 -1.33 -8.52 -1.09
C PHE A 28 -1.03 -7.67 0.14
N ARG A 29 -1.46 -6.41 0.13
CA ARG A 29 -1.34 -5.51 1.29
C ARG A 29 -2.60 -4.67 1.43
N ASN A 30 -3.15 -4.63 2.64
CA ASN A 30 -4.35 -3.83 2.90
C ASN A 30 -4.05 -2.33 2.80
N LEU A 31 -4.96 -1.60 2.16
CA LEU A 31 -4.98 -0.15 2.07
C LEU A 31 -6.29 0.36 2.70
N TYR A 32 -6.22 0.90 3.91
CA TYR A 32 -7.40 1.42 4.62
C TYR A 32 -7.72 2.84 4.15
N TRP A 33 -8.28 2.98 2.96
CA TRP A 33 -8.36 4.28 2.26
C TRP A 33 -9.29 5.31 2.96
N THR A 34 -10.18 4.87 3.84
CA THR A 34 -11.11 5.78 4.55
C THR A 34 -10.40 6.74 5.51
N SER A 35 -9.28 6.34 6.11
CA SER A 35 -8.50 7.23 7.00
C SER A 35 -7.94 8.43 6.23
N PHE A 36 -7.48 8.20 5.00
CA PHE A 36 -6.99 9.24 4.10
C PHE A 36 -8.08 10.19 3.63
N GLU A 37 -9.31 9.68 3.42
CA GLU A 37 -10.46 10.52 3.09
C GLU A 37 -10.88 11.41 4.27
N ARG A 38 -10.85 10.86 5.50
CA ARG A 38 -11.21 11.56 6.76
C ARG A 38 -10.20 12.60 7.22
N TYR A 39 -8.91 12.39 6.97
CA TYR A 39 -7.85 13.36 7.30
C TYR A 39 -8.18 14.79 6.79
N ARG A 40 -8.97 14.90 5.73
CA ARG A 40 -9.46 16.17 5.18
C ARG A 40 -10.60 16.82 5.96
N ALA A 41 -11.42 16.05 6.66
CA ALA A 41 -12.63 16.53 7.32
C ALA A 41 -12.34 17.35 8.60
N GLY A 42 -11.09 17.40 9.06
CA GLY A 42 -10.74 18.02 10.33
C GLY A 42 -11.14 17.19 11.55
N ASP A 43 -11.75 16.01 11.34
CA ASP A 43 -11.98 15.00 12.36
C ASP A 43 -10.67 14.27 12.62
N GLN A 44 -9.83 14.89 13.44
CA GLN A 44 -8.63 14.29 13.97
C GLN A 44 -9.00 13.34 15.12
N GLU A 45 -9.64 12.22 14.77
CA GLU A 45 -9.61 11.04 15.62
C GLU A 45 -8.33 10.28 15.27
N ASP A 46 -7.21 10.75 15.83
CA ASP A 46 -5.93 10.02 15.75
C ASP A 46 -6.10 8.69 16.50
N GLU A 47 -6.55 7.65 15.80
CA GLU A 47 -6.50 6.28 16.32
C GLU A 47 -5.03 5.85 16.41
N VAL A 48 -4.40 6.17 17.53
CA VAL A 48 -3.05 5.69 17.83
C VAL A 48 -3.16 4.22 18.21
N GLY A 49 -2.66 3.35 17.33
CA GLY A 49 -2.58 1.93 17.60
C GLY A 49 -1.65 1.66 18.78
N VAL A 50 -2.18 1.12 19.87
CA VAL A 50 -1.38 0.65 21.02
C VAL A 50 -1.11 -0.83 20.86
N ARG A 51 0.17 -1.23 20.85
CA ARG A 51 0.57 -2.65 20.91
C ARG A 51 1.34 -2.92 22.19
N VAL A 52 1.18 -4.13 22.72
CA VAL A 52 2.01 -4.60 23.84
C VAL A 52 3.34 -5.09 23.27
N ASP A 53 4.45 -4.56 23.78
CA ASP A 53 5.78 -5.08 23.51
C ASP A 53 5.91 -6.49 24.10
N GLY A 54 6.19 -7.47 23.25
CA GLY A 54 6.35 -8.87 23.66
C GLY A 54 7.54 -9.10 24.60
N VAL A 55 8.51 -8.17 24.64
CA VAL A 55 9.72 -8.30 25.49
C VAL A 55 9.53 -7.64 26.85
N THR A 56 9.00 -6.42 26.89
CA THR A 56 8.87 -5.64 28.15
C THR A 56 7.48 -5.66 28.76
N GLY A 57 6.46 -6.13 28.02
CA GLY A 57 5.04 -6.03 28.44
C GLY A 57 4.51 -4.58 28.46
N GLY A 58 5.31 -3.60 28.03
CA GLY A 58 4.94 -2.20 27.97
C GLY A 58 4.05 -1.89 26.76
N LEU A 59 3.19 -0.88 26.90
CA LEU A 59 2.39 -0.36 25.79
C LEU A 59 3.29 0.51 24.90
N VAL A 60 3.41 0.15 23.62
CA VAL A 60 4.14 0.90 22.60
C VAL A 60 3.13 1.53 21.65
N LEU A 61 3.24 2.85 21.49
CA LEU A 61 2.47 3.61 20.51
C LEU A 61 3.02 3.30 19.10
N ARG A 62 2.13 3.05 18.14
CA ARG A 62 2.46 2.80 16.73
C ARG A 62 1.79 3.86 15.86
N SER A 63 2.47 4.31 14.82
CA SER A 63 1.84 5.21 13.85
C SER A 63 0.88 4.43 12.94
N ASP A 64 -0.11 5.14 12.44
CA ASP A 64 -1.08 4.63 11.46
C ASP A 64 -0.54 4.78 10.01
N GLN A 65 -1.14 4.04 9.07
CA GLN A 65 -0.82 4.05 7.64
C GLN A 65 -0.91 5.47 7.04
N THR A 66 -1.84 6.28 7.55
CA THR A 66 -2.03 7.68 7.16
C THR A 66 -0.81 8.53 7.54
N ALA A 67 -0.36 8.42 8.78
CA ALA A 67 0.81 9.14 9.28
C ALA A 67 2.10 8.70 8.56
N ASP A 68 2.24 7.40 8.30
CA ASP A 68 3.38 6.84 7.56
C ASP A 68 3.51 7.45 6.16
N TYR A 69 2.39 7.60 5.43
CA TYR A 69 2.38 8.22 4.11
C TYR A 69 2.61 9.74 4.19
N LEU A 70 1.89 10.46 5.05
CA LEU A 70 1.95 11.92 5.09
C LEU A 70 3.30 12.45 5.57
N LEU A 71 3.92 11.76 6.52
CA LEU A 71 5.21 12.12 7.11
C LEU A 71 6.38 11.33 6.52
N ARG A 72 6.20 10.75 5.32
CA ARG A 72 7.27 10.10 4.55
C ARG A 72 8.41 11.08 4.25
N GLY A 73 9.62 10.55 4.08
CA GLY A 73 10.82 11.31 3.76
C GLY A 73 10.74 12.11 2.46
N LYS A 74 11.64 13.10 2.31
CA LYS A 74 11.69 13.96 1.11
C LYS A 74 11.94 13.18 -0.18
N GLN A 75 12.71 12.10 -0.10
CA GLN A 75 12.99 11.25 -1.27
C GLN A 75 11.69 10.68 -1.83
N LEU A 76 10.75 10.26 -0.97
CA LEU A 76 9.48 9.65 -1.35
C LEU A 76 8.37 10.68 -1.58
N GLU A 77 8.66 11.97 -1.66
CA GLU A 77 7.63 13.01 -1.76
C GLU A 77 6.75 12.85 -3.01
N ALA A 78 7.35 12.48 -4.14
CA ALA A 78 6.67 12.32 -5.42
C ALA A 78 5.96 10.96 -5.60
N ILE A 79 5.83 10.13 -4.55
CA ILE A 79 5.15 8.83 -4.65
C ILE A 79 3.62 8.95 -4.44
N SER A 80 2.84 8.25 -5.27
CA SER A 80 1.40 8.08 -5.06
C SER A 80 1.11 7.23 -3.82
N LEU A 81 -0.08 7.36 -3.22
CA LEU A 81 -0.47 6.50 -2.10
C LEU A 81 -0.52 5.03 -2.52
N TRP A 82 -1.02 4.75 -3.73
CA TRP A 82 -1.10 3.40 -4.27
C TRP A 82 0.29 2.76 -4.37
N ASP A 83 1.26 3.45 -4.97
CA ASP A 83 2.61 2.90 -5.13
C ASP A 83 3.38 2.85 -3.80
N PHE A 84 3.09 3.78 -2.87
CA PHE A 84 3.62 3.71 -1.51
C PHE A 84 3.21 2.40 -0.83
N VAL A 85 1.91 2.08 -0.84
CA VAL A 85 1.43 0.82 -0.26
C VAL A 85 1.95 -0.38 -1.04
N ALA A 86 2.05 -0.31 -2.37
CA ALA A 86 2.54 -1.42 -3.18
C ALA A 86 4.03 -1.73 -2.97
N GLN A 87 4.88 -0.71 -2.79
CA GLN A 87 6.33 -0.87 -2.91
C GLN A 87 7.16 -0.36 -1.73
N VAL A 88 6.61 0.36 -0.76
CA VAL A 88 7.40 0.88 0.36
C VAL A 88 7.22 0.03 1.61
N ASP A 89 8.31 -0.44 2.18
CA ASP A 89 8.31 -1.10 3.49
C ASP A 89 8.75 -0.14 4.58
N LYS A 90 8.09 -0.24 5.73
CA LYS A 90 8.52 0.36 6.99
C LYS A 90 9.29 -0.68 7.79
N ILE A 91 10.55 -0.39 8.08
CA ILE A 91 11.50 -1.33 8.68
C ILE A 91 11.99 -0.72 9.99
N ALA A 92 11.97 -1.51 11.07
CA ALA A 92 12.51 -1.10 12.35
C ALA A 92 14.04 -1.01 12.28
N ASN A 93 14.61 -0.02 12.96
CA ASN A 93 16.03 0.04 13.30
C ASN A 93 16.32 -1.03 14.35
N LEU A 94 16.23 -2.31 13.99
CA LEU A 94 16.72 -3.36 14.86
C LEU A 94 18.22 -3.12 15.04
N SER A 95 18.62 -2.84 16.27
CA SER A 95 19.98 -3.16 16.70
C SER A 95 20.12 -4.66 16.49
N VAL A 96 21.05 -5.05 15.61
CA VAL A 96 21.37 -6.43 15.21
C VAL A 96 20.97 -7.45 16.29
N PRO A 97 19.96 -8.32 16.07
CA PRO A 97 19.71 -9.41 16.98
C PRO A 97 20.92 -10.34 16.93
N ASN A 98 21.56 -10.54 18.09
CA ASN A 98 22.66 -11.48 18.24
C ASN A 98 22.18 -12.89 17.82
N SER A 99 22.87 -13.47 16.84
CA SER A 99 22.52 -14.74 16.21
C SER A 99 22.40 -15.87 17.24
N ARG A 100 21.18 -16.33 17.54
CA ARG A 100 20.92 -17.64 18.17
C ARG A 100 19.60 -18.24 17.69
N GLY A 101 19.72 -19.09 16.67
CA GLY A 101 18.99 -20.33 16.42
C GLY A 101 17.47 -20.37 16.64
N GLY A 102 16.73 -20.32 15.54
CA GLY A 102 15.36 -20.82 15.45
C GLY A 102 15.10 -21.30 14.02
N GLU A 103 14.82 -22.60 13.85
CA GLU A 103 14.42 -23.20 12.58
C GLU A 103 12.99 -22.75 12.20
N GLY A 104 12.80 -22.31 10.95
CA GLY A 104 11.47 -22.24 10.32
C GLY A 104 11.19 -20.97 9.54
N THR A 105 10.85 -21.17 8.26
CA THR A 105 10.33 -20.27 7.21
C THR A 105 11.39 -19.59 6.34
N ASP A 106 11.25 -19.81 5.02
CA ASP A 106 12.03 -19.22 3.92
C ASP A 106 11.80 -17.71 3.82
N GLU A 107 12.14 -16.98 4.87
CA GLU A 107 12.50 -15.59 4.75
C GLU A 107 13.94 -15.59 4.24
N GLU A 108 14.12 -15.39 2.92
CA GLU A 108 15.43 -15.02 2.36
C GLU A 108 15.96 -13.85 3.21
N GLU A 109 16.87 -14.16 4.15
CA GLU A 109 17.57 -13.20 4.99
C GLU A 109 18.26 -12.21 4.05
N MET A 110 17.59 -11.09 3.83
CA MET A 110 18.05 -10.07 2.91
C MET A 110 19.18 -9.34 3.61
N ASP A 111 20.42 -9.80 3.41
CA ASP A 111 21.65 -9.23 3.96
C ASP A 111 21.60 -7.69 3.97
N TRP A 112 21.47 -7.14 5.19
CA TRP A 112 21.24 -5.73 5.47
C TRP A 112 22.56 -4.96 5.69
N SER A 113 23.71 -5.59 5.43
CA SER A 113 25.01 -5.12 5.92
C SER A 113 25.69 -4.03 5.09
N ASP A 114 25.14 -3.63 3.95
CA ASP A 114 25.70 -2.51 3.18
C ASP A 114 24.61 -1.50 2.85
N CYS A 115 24.67 -0.33 3.51
CA CYS A 115 23.80 0.82 3.30
C CYS A 115 24.68 2.04 2.99
N GLY A 116 25.22 2.11 1.77
CA GLY A 116 25.83 3.31 1.25
C GLY A 116 24.84 4.46 1.09
N THR A 117 25.16 5.62 1.64
CA THR A 117 24.42 6.87 1.41
C THR A 117 24.64 7.34 -0.03
N SER A 118 24.07 6.64 -1.02
CA SER A 118 24.17 7.03 -2.43
C SER A 118 23.18 8.15 -2.71
N THR A 119 23.62 9.37 -2.46
CA THR A 119 22.94 10.62 -2.76
C THR A 119 23.00 10.93 -4.26
N ARG A 120 22.50 10.05 -5.12
CA ARG A 120 22.03 10.46 -6.45
C ARG A 120 20.53 10.67 -6.34
N ALA A 121 20.08 11.91 -6.50
CA ALA A 121 18.67 12.24 -6.63
C ALA A 121 18.16 11.67 -7.98
N THR A 122 17.91 10.37 -8.03
CA THR A 122 17.15 9.73 -9.10
C THR A 122 15.68 10.07 -8.90
N ALA A 123 14.96 10.32 -10.00
CA ALA A 123 13.51 10.51 -9.92
C ALA A 123 12.85 9.27 -9.29
N ILE A 124 11.78 9.46 -8.52
CA ILE A 124 11.13 8.35 -7.82
C ILE A 124 10.63 7.28 -8.79
N GLU A 125 10.17 7.69 -9.97
CA GLU A 125 9.76 6.79 -11.05
C GLU A 125 10.88 5.83 -11.47
N GLU A 126 12.12 6.32 -11.59
CA GLU A 126 13.27 5.47 -11.91
C GLU A 126 13.55 4.49 -10.78
N LEU A 127 13.44 4.95 -9.53
CA LEU A 127 13.68 4.13 -8.35
C LEU A 127 12.64 3.02 -8.15
N LEU A 128 11.37 3.28 -8.52
CA LEU A 128 10.28 2.31 -8.49
C LEU A 128 10.37 1.25 -9.60
N LEU A 129 11.17 1.51 -10.65
CA LEU A 129 11.41 0.58 -11.76
C LEU A 129 12.79 -0.08 -11.68
N ASP A 130 13.69 0.46 -10.87
CA ASP A 130 15.01 -0.08 -10.67
C ASP A 130 14.93 -1.54 -10.20
N THR A 131 15.83 -2.38 -10.68
CA THR A 131 15.94 -3.82 -10.36
C THR A 131 17.17 -4.13 -9.51
N HIS A 132 18.02 -3.13 -9.23
CA HIS A 132 19.21 -3.29 -8.42
C HIS A 132 18.87 -3.71 -6.98
N ARG A 133 19.67 -4.53 -6.30
CA ARG A 133 19.30 -4.99 -4.95
C ARG A 133 19.51 -3.94 -3.86
N PHE A 134 20.50 -3.08 -4.05
CA PHE A 134 20.78 -1.98 -3.15
C PHE A 134 19.67 -0.93 -3.24
N ARG A 135 19.05 -0.60 -2.10
CA ARG A 135 17.93 0.33 -2.02
C ARG A 135 18.21 1.41 -0.97
N PRO A 136 18.04 2.70 -1.32
CA PRO A 136 18.31 3.77 -0.38
C PRO A 136 17.33 3.71 0.80
N ARG A 137 17.85 4.01 1.98
CA ARG A 137 17.07 4.26 3.18
C ARG A 137 16.45 5.64 3.10
N SER A 138 15.15 5.73 3.34
CA SER A 138 14.41 6.99 3.46
C SER A 138 13.90 7.15 4.87
N GLU A 139 14.27 8.25 5.52
CA GLU A 139 13.84 8.53 6.90
C GLU A 139 12.48 9.24 6.91
N PHE A 140 11.70 9.04 7.97
CA PHE A 140 10.49 9.84 8.18
C PHE A 140 10.84 11.29 8.52
N GLN A 141 9.85 12.18 8.45
CA GLN A 141 9.99 13.53 9.02
C GLN A 141 10.10 13.46 10.55
N ASP A 142 10.76 14.46 11.14
CA ASP A 142 11.03 14.52 12.59
C ASP A 142 9.77 14.50 13.46
N THR A 143 8.63 14.94 12.92
CA THR A 143 7.33 14.94 13.60
C THR A 143 6.67 13.56 13.64
N HIS A 144 7.19 12.57 12.92
CA HIS A 144 6.63 11.23 12.90
C HIS A 144 6.98 10.47 14.19
N LEU A 145 5.97 9.82 14.78
CA LEU A 145 6.08 9.08 16.05
C LEU A 145 7.25 8.07 16.04
N GLU A 146 7.46 7.42 14.91
CA GLU A 146 8.48 6.37 14.74
C GLU A 146 9.70 6.83 13.93
N ALA A 147 9.93 8.14 13.79
CA ALA A 147 11.04 8.68 12.99
C ALA A 147 12.42 8.17 13.40
N ARG A 148 12.64 7.96 14.70
CA ARG A 148 13.92 7.48 15.25
C ARG A 148 14.03 5.96 15.28
N THR A 149 12.91 5.26 15.23
CA THR A 149 12.85 3.80 15.42
C THR A 149 12.66 3.05 14.12
N HIS A 150 12.15 3.70 13.06
CA HIS A 150 11.88 3.06 11.77
C HIS A 150 12.37 3.92 10.62
N PHE A 151 12.57 3.28 9.47
CA PHE A 151 12.83 3.92 8.20
C PHE A 151 12.01 3.26 7.08
N LEU A 152 11.91 3.94 5.95
CA LEU A 152 11.21 3.50 4.76
C LEU A 152 12.21 3.02 3.71
N ARG A 153 11.84 1.98 2.97
CA ARG A 153 12.65 1.45 1.86
C ARG A 153 11.76 0.95 0.73
N ILE A 154 12.13 1.28 -0.50
CA ILE A 154 11.44 0.78 -1.69
C ILE A 154 11.86 -0.68 -1.95
N ARG A 155 10.88 -1.53 -2.25
CA ARG A 155 11.06 -2.92 -2.66
C ARG A 155 11.39 -3.02 -4.14
N LEU A 156 11.89 -4.18 -4.55
CA LEU A 156 12.05 -4.49 -5.97
C LEU A 156 10.68 -4.53 -6.68
N PRO A 157 10.59 -4.11 -7.95
CA PRO A 157 9.36 -4.18 -8.75
C PRO A 157 8.77 -5.60 -8.80
N THR A 158 9.64 -6.61 -8.84
CA THR A 158 9.27 -8.04 -8.87
C THR A 158 8.69 -8.54 -7.54
N LYS A 159 8.97 -7.86 -6.43
CA LYS A 159 8.49 -8.18 -5.08
C LYS A 159 7.42 -7.19 -4.61
N ARG A 160 6.77 -6.45 -5.52
CA ARG A 160 5.69 -5.50 -5.21
C ARG A 160 4.46 -6.21 -4.64
N TYR A 161 3.80 -5.56 -3.70
CA TYR A 161 2.48 -5.98 -3.24
C TYR A 161 1.39 -5.46 -4.18
N ILE A 162 0.27 -6.17 -4.22
CA ILE A 162 -0.99 -5.67 -4.77
C ILE A 162 -1.76 -5.01 -3.62
N PRO A 163 -1.97 -3.68 -3.65
CA PRO A 163 -2.83 -3.02 -2.68
C PRO A 163 -4.26 -3.55 -2.76
N VAL A 164 -4.85 -3.84 -1.61
CA VAL A 164 -6.25 -4.26 -1.45
C VAL A 164 -6.98 -3.14 -0.73
N PRO A 165 -7.78 -2.33 -1.43
CA PRO A 165 -8.55 -1.26 -0.81
C PRO A 165 -9.57 -1.83 0.18
N ILE A 166 -9.46 -1.43 1.45
CA ILE A 166 -10.37 -1.79 2.53
C ILE A 166 -11.17 -0.56 2.94
N GLY A 167 -12.50 -0.67 2.85
CA GLY A 167 -13.44 0.39 3.16
C GLY A 167 -14.79 0.15 2.48
N PRO A 168 -15.65 1.19 2.40
CA PRO A 168 -16.82 1.17 1.54
C PRO A 168 -16.50 0.75 0.10
N ALA A 169 -17.52 0.38 -0.68
CA ALA A 169 -17.32 0.14 -2.10
C ALA A 169 -16.75 1.39 -2.78
N ILE A 170 -15.71 1.21 -3.59
CA ILE A 170 -15.19 2.26 -4.45
C ILE A 170 -16.34 2.70 -5.38
N PRO A 171 -16.62 4.01 -5.52
CA PRO A 171 -17.66 4.48 -6.41
C PRO A 171 -17.39 4.11 -7.87
N ARG A 172 -18.44 3.96 -8.66
CA ARG A 172 -18.35 3.73 -10.11
C ARG A 172 -18.12 5.05 -10.86
N ARG A 173 -17.41 4.98 -11.98
CA ARG A 173 -17.13 6.15 -12.83
C ARG A 173 -18.34 6.55 -13.68
N ASP A 174 -19.11 5.59 -14.15
CA ASP A 174 -20.20 5.71 -15.14
C ASP A 174 -21.56 6.10 -14.55
N THR A 175 -21.59 6.52 -13.28
CA THR A 175 -22.82 6.94 -12.60
C THR A 175 -23.23 8.36 -13.03
N THR A 176 -24.54 8.58 -13.24
CA THR A 176 -25.13 9.88 -13.61
C THR A 176 -25.29 10.84 -12.43
N ASP A 177 -25.16 10.36 -11.19
CA ASP A 177 -25.18 11.16 -9.96
C ASP A 177 -23.88 11.98 -9.81
N PRO A 178 -23.96 13.32 -9.84
CA PRO A 178 -22.79 14.19 -9.69
C PRO A 178 -22.05 14.00 -8.36
N ALA A 179 -22.75 13.70 -7.26
CA ALA A 179 -22.12 13.52 -5.95
C ALA A 179 -21.25 12.26 -5.89
N VAL A 180 -21.71 11.19 -6.55
CA VAL A 180 -20.94 9.94 -6.68
C VAL A 180 -19.71 10.16 -7.57
N ASN A 181 -19.87 10.91 -8.65
CA ASN A 181 -18.77 11.24 -9.56
C ASN A 181 -17.71 12.14 -8.90
N GLU A 182 -18.13 13.14 -8.13
CA GLU A 182 -17.19 13.94 -7.32
C GLU A 182 -16.42 13.07 -6.33
N ARG A 183 -17.10 12.14 -5.65
CA ARG A 183 -16.47 11.23 -4.70
C ARG A 183 -15.49 10.29 -5.39
N TYR A 184 -15.85 9.73 -6.54
CA TYR A 184 -14.96 8.93 -7.38
C TYR A 184 -13.69 9.72 -7.74
N SER A 185 -13.86 10.91 -8.30
CA SER A 185 -12.79 11.79 -8.75
C SER A 185 -11.83 12.12 -7.60
N ARG A 186 -12.38 12.48 -6.44
CA ARG A 186 -11.61 12.71 -5.22
C ARG A 186 -10.81 11.48 -4.78
N LEU A 187 -11.45 10.31 -4.75
CA LEU A 187 -10.79 9.08 -4.29
C LEU A 187 -9.67 8.66 -5.25
N MET A 188 -9.88 8.77 -6.56
CA MET A 188 -8.83 8.45 -7.55
C MET A 188 -7.63 9.39 -7.42
N LEU A 189 -7.86 10.69 -7.17
CA LEU A 189 -6.78 11.64 -6.89
C LEU A 189 -6.02 11.27 -5.61
N ILE A 190 -6.71 10.91 -4.53
CA ILE A 190 -6.08 10.47 -3.26
C ILE A 190 -5.19 9.24 -3.47
N LEU A 191 -5.64 8.29 -4.28
CA LEU A 191 -4.93 7.03 -4.50
C LEU A 191 -3.73 7.18 -5.44
N PHE A 192 -3.89 7.91 -6.55
CA PHE A 192 -2.95 7.86 -7.67
C PHE A 192 -2.13 9.13 -7.89
N LYS A 193 -2.56 10.28 -7.36
CA LYS A 193 -1.75 11.50 -7.42
C LYS A 193 -0.79 11.53 -6.22
N PRO A 194 0.46 11.98 -6.35
CA PRO A 194 1.32 12.24 -5.20
C PRO A 194 0.81 13.46 -4.41
N TRP A 195 0.66 13.34 -3.09
CA TRP A 195 0.22 14.45 -2.24
C TRP A 195 0.72 14.35 -0.80
N ARG A 196 0.75 15.49 -0.13
CA ARG A 196 0.82 15.61 1.34
C ARG A 196 -0.32 16.46 1.87
N ASN A 197 -0.76 17.43 1.08
CA ASN A 197 -1.82 18.36 1.43
C ASN A 197 -2.92 18.34 0.36
N VAL A 198 -4.09 18.82 0.74
CA VAL A 198 -5.25 18.94 -0.16
C VAL A 198 -4.96 19.85 -1.35
N ALA A 199 -4.10 20.86 -1.15
CA ALA A 199 -3.66 21.77 -2.20
C ALA A 199 -2.86 21.06 -3.31
N ASP A 200 -2.23 19.92 -3.01
CA ASP A 200 -1.54 19.12 -4.02
C ASP A 200 -2.54 18.38 -4.91
N LEU A 201 -3.71 18.04 -4.37
CA LEU A 201 -4.74 17.29 -5.10
C LEU A 201 -5.50 18.18 -6.09
N ARG A 202 -5.89 19.39 -5.68
CA ARG A 202 -6.64 20.33 -6.53
C ARG A 202 -6.34 21.78 -6.19
N THR A 203 -6.56 22.66 -7.16
CA THR A 203 -6.46 24.11 -6.96
C THR A 203 -7.62 24.65 -6.13
N GLN A 204 -7.41 25.76 -5.45
CA GLN A 204 -8.48 26.45 -4.71
C GLN A 204 -9.62 26.85 -5.66
N GLY A 205 -10.86 26.47 -5.31
CA GLY A 205 -12.05 26.73 -6.13
C GLY A 205 -12.30 25.74 -7.27
N GLN A 206 -11.33 24.91 -7.63
CA GLN A 206 -11.49 23.85 -8.63
C GLN A 206 -12.35 22.70 -8.08
N SER A 207 -13.25 22.17 -8.90
CA SER A 207 -14.02 20.97 -8.53
C SER A 207 -13.14 19.72 -8.53
N TRP A 208 -13.58 18.65 -7.86
CA TRP A 208 -12.84 17.39 -7.86
C TRP A 208 -12.83 16.73 -9.23
N ILE A 209 -13.90 16.89 -10.00
CA ILE A 209 -14.06 16.34 -11.35
C ILE A 209 -13.07 17.00 -12.30
N GLU A 210 -13.01 18.34 -12.33
CA GLU A 210 -12.06 19.08 -13.17
C GLU A 210 -10.61 18.72 -12.84
N ALA A 211 -10.26 18.64 -11.54
CA ALA A 211 -8.93 18.27 -11.11
C ALA A 211 -8.56 16.84 -11.53
N PHE A 212 -9.54 15.92 -11.49
CA PHE A 212 -9.35 14.55 -11.95
C PHE A 212 -9.19 14.48 -13.47
N ASP A 213 -9.99 15.20 -14.23
CA ASP A 213 -9.89 15.26 -15.70
C ASP A 213 -8.53 15.81 -16.16
N GLU A 214 -7.98 16.79 -15.44
CA GLU A 214 -6.61 17.29 -15.67
C GLU A 214 -5.54 16.25 -15.32
N PHE A 215 -5.73 15.54 -14.20
CA PHE A 215 -4.82 14.47 -13.79
C PHE A 215 -4.82 13.31 -14.80
N VAL A 216 -5.97 12.85 -15.29
CA VAL A 216 -6.06 11.72 -16.24
C VAL A 216 -5.32 12.01 -17.54
N LYS A 217 -5.20 13.28 -17.94
CA LYS A 217 -4.44 13.70 -19.14
C LYS A 217 -2.92 13.58 -18.96
N THR A 218 -2.43 13.67 -17.73
CA THR A 218 -0.99 13.71 -17.40
C THR A 218 -0.50 12.48 -16.63
N CYS A 219 -1.42 11.67 -16.09
CA CYS A 219 -1.09 10.51 -15.27
C CYS A 219 -0.35 9.43 -16.07
N ASP A 220 0.42 8.63 -15.33
CA ASP A 220 1.17 7.54 -15.93
C ASP A 220 0.22 6.43 -16.45
N PRO A 221 0.65 5.67 -17.47
CA PRO A 221 -0.18 4.61 -18.04
C PRO A 221 -0.57 3.50 -17.05
N PHE A 222 0.26 3.22 -16.03
CA PHE A 222 -0.04 2.19 -15.05
C PHE A 222 -1.15 2.62 -14.10
N SER A 223 -1.14 3.87 -13.61
CA SER A 223 -2.23 4.43 -12.83
C SER A 223 -3.53 4.43 -13.62
N LYS A 224 -3.49 4.85 -14.89
CA LYS A 224 -4.67 4.80 -15.76
C LYS A 224 -5.22 3.40 -15.93
N SER A 225 -4.36 2.42 -16.25
CA SER A 225 -4.77 1.02 -16.36
C SER A 225 -5.34 0.46 -15.06
N ARG A 226 -4.79 0.82 -13.90
CA ARG A 226 -5.34 0.41 -12.60
C ARG A 226 -6.72 1.00 -12.36
N MET A 227 -6.95 2.27 -12.67
CA MET A 227 -8.27 2.91 -12.58
C MET A 227 -9.29 2.23 -13.50
N ASP A 228 -8.90 1.91 -14.74
CA ASP A 228 -9.77 1.18 -15.65
C ASP A 228 -10.07 -0.24 -15.15
N ASN A 229 -9.09 -0.95 -14.59
CA ASN A 229 -9.32 -2.27 -13.98
C ASN A 229 -10.29 -2.22 -12.79
N MET A 230 -10.28 -1.15 -11.99
CA MET A 230 -11.26 -0.97 -10.91
C MET A 230 -12.68 -0.83 -11.46
N GLN A 231 -12.86 -0.19 -12.61
CA GLN A 231 -14.16 -0.10 -13.28
C GLN A 231 -14.62 -1.46 -13.84
N VAL A 232 -13.72 -2.26 -14.41
CA VAL A 232 -14.06 -3.59 -14.96
C VAL A 232 -14.69 -4.50 -13.89
N LEU A 233 -14.23 -4.43 -12.63
CA LEU A 233 -14.84 -5.20 -11.53
C LEU A 233 -16.33 -4.90 -11.33
N HIS A 234 -16.73 -3.65 -11.58
CA HIS A 234 -18.12 -3.25 -11.52
C HIS A 234 -18.94 -3.78 -12.69
N GLU A 235 -18.38 -3.75 -13.90
CA GLU A 235 -19.01 -4.26 -15.13
C GLU A 235 -19.22 -5.78 -15.09
N CYS A 236 -18.22 -6.52 -14.56
CA CYS A 236 -18.34 -7.96 -14.36
C CYS A 236 -19.42 -8.32 -13.33
N LYS A 237 -19.57 -7.51 -12.28
CA LYS A 237 -20.60 -7.73 -11.25
C LYS A 237 -22.00 -7.57 -11.84
N ASP A 238 -22.22 -6.53 -12.62
CA ASP A 238 -23.52 -6.30 -13.29
C ASP A 238 -23.83 -7.41 -14.28
N SER A 239 -22.85 -7.78 -15.11
CA SER A 239 -23.02 -8.87 -16.08
C SER A 239 -23.41 -10.20 -15.44
N ARG A 240 -22.98 -10.45 -14.19
CA ARG A 240 -23.39 -11.65 -13.44
C ARG A 240 -24.81 -11.52 -12.90
N ASP A 241 -25.18 -10.35 -12.40
CA ASP A 241 -26.46 -10.13 -11.73
C ASP A 241 -27.62 -9.94 -12.75
N ASP A 242 -27.30 -9.60 -14.01
CA ASP A 242 -28.24 -9.48 -15.14
C ASP A 242 -28.55 -10.81 -15.87
N HIS A 243 -28.03 -11.94 -15.39
CA HIS A 243 -28.22 -13.30 -15.91
C HIS A 243 -28.87 -14.24 -14.91
#